data_AF-A0A6L8GAW8-F1
#
_entry.id   AF-A0A6L8GAW8-F1
#
_cell.length_a   1.000
_cell.length_b   1.000
_cell.length_c   1.000
_cell.angle_alpha   90.00
_cell.angle_beta   90.00
_cell.angle_gamma   90.00
#
_symmetry.space_group_name_H-M   'P 1'
#
loop_
_entity.id
_entity.type
_entity.pdbx_description
1 polymer ?
#
loop_
_entity_poly.entity_id
_entity_poly.type
_entity_poly.pdbx_seq_one_letter_code
_entity_poly.pdbx_strand_id
1 'polypeptide(L)'
;KRSPIERELRRFLKAHPRFGGRIVSAMGMRAEESAARARKPAWGLNERNSRAGRTWFDWLPLRDLTEHEVFDVIRDAGQVPHPAYGLGMSRLSCVFCIMASRADLATAARLQPELYREYCALERRIGHTLSPSGVPLPEITGVPASHGKSRT
;
A
#
# COMPACT_ATOMS: atom_id res chain seq x y z
N LYS A 1 -14.31 -5.41 -13.50
CA LYS A 1 -15.25 -6.12 -12.58
C LYS A 1 -15.12 -5.51 -11.19
N ARG A 2 -16.23 -5.10 -10.55
CA ARG A 2 -16.22 -4.58 -9.17
C ARG A 2 -16.15 -5.77 -8.19
N SER A 3 -15.36 -5.64 -7.13
CA SER A 3 -15.28 -6.55 -5.96
C SER A 3 -14.71 -7.98 -6.17
N PRO A 4 -13.45 -8.15 -6.62
CA PRO A 4 -12.82 -9.47 -6.75
C PRO A 4 -12.70 -10.24 -5.42
N ILE A 5 -12.38 -9.55 -4.31
CA ILE A 5 -12.26 -10.17 -2.98
C ILE A 5 -13.60 -10.75 -2.52
N GLU A 6 -14.69 -10.00 -2.64
CA GLU A 6 -16.02 -10.48 -2.27
C GLU A 6 -16.41 -11.74 -3.06
N ARG A 7 -16.05 -11.80 -4.35
CA ARG A 7 -16.33 -12.97 -5.20
C ARG A 7 -15.60 -14.21 -4.67
N GLU A 8 -14.31 -14.11 -4.40
CA GLU A 8 -13.54 -15.24 -3.91
C GLU A 8 -14.00 -15.70 -2.52
N LEU A 9 -14.34 -14.76 -1.62
CA LEU A 9 -14.87 -15.11 -0.29
C LEU A 9 -16.22 -15.84 -0.38
N ARG A 10 -17.11 -15.43 -1.30
CA ARG A 10 -18.38 -16.14 -1.54
C ARG A 10 -18.13 -17.57 -2.03
N ARG A 11 -17.22 -17.74 -2.99
CA ARG A 11 -16.81 -19.06 -3.49
C ARG A 11 -16.22 -19.91 -2.36
N PHE A 12 -15.33 -19.34 -1.56
CA PHE A 12 -14.69 -20.02 -0.43
C PHE A 12 -15.72 -20.47 0.60
N LEU A 13 -16.63 -19.59 1.05
CA LEU A 13 -17.66 -19.94 2.02
C LEU A 13 -18.63 -21.02 1.51
N LYS A 14 -18.97 -21.00 0.21
CA LYS A 14 -19.80 -22.06 -0.38
C LYS A 14 -19.12 -23.44 -0.29
N ALA A 15 -17.81 -23.49 -0.50
CA ALA A 15 -17.02 -24.72 -0.36
C ALA A 15 -16.77 -25.12 1.11
N HIS A 16 -16.96 -24.20 2.06
CA HIS A 16 -16.63 -24.41 3.48
C HIS A 16 -17.80 -24.01 4.40
N PRO A 17 -18.90 -24.77 4.40
CA PRO A 17 -20.10 -24.46 5.19
C PRO A 17 -19.84 -24.43 6.70
N ARG A 18 -18.78 -25.09 7.19
CA ARG A 18 -18.34 -25.09 8.59
C ARG A 18 -18.15 -23.70 9.19
N PHE A 19 -17.85 -22.68 8.38
CA PHE A 19 -17.68 -21.31 8.86
C PHE A 19 -19.02 -20.58 9.05
N GLY A 20 -20.15 -21.16 8.64
CA GLY A 20 -21.48 -20.60 8.86
C GLY A 20 -21.66 -19.20 8.26
N GLY A 21 -20.99 -18.90 7.15
CA GLY A 21 -21.05 -17.60 6.50
C GLY A 21 -20.35 -16.46 7.25
N ARG A 22 -19.58 -16.74 8.31
CA ARG A 22 -18.89 -15.74 9.12
C ARG A 22 -17.56 -15.32 8.48
N ILE A 23 -17.31 -14.01 8.43
CA ILE A 23 -16.09 -13.41 7.91
C ILE A 23 -15.61 -12.35 8.91
N VAL A 24 -14.30 -12.35 9.17
CA VAL A 24 -13.60 -11.22 9.81
C VAL A 24 -12.54 -10.74 8.83
N SER A 25 -12.70 -9.50 8.35
CA SER A 25 -11.75 -8.83 7.46
C SER A 25 -10.81 -7.97 8.29
N ALA A 26 -9.67 -8.56 8.68
CA ALA A 26 -8.61 -7.84 9.37
C ALA A 26 -7.82 -6.96 8.40
N MET A 27 -7.67 -5.67 8.70
CA MET A 27 -6.94 -4.70 7.87
C MET A 27 -5.98 -3.89 8.74
N GLY A 28 -4.72 -3.79 8.32
CA GLY A 28 -3.67 -3.03 9.02
C GLY A 28 -3.77 -1.51 8.87
N MET A 29 -4.98 -0.93 8.89
CA MET A 29 -5.15 0.53 8.89
C MET A 29 -4.98 1.09 10.30
N ARG A 30 -4.32 2.24 10.40
CA ARG A 30 -4.03 2.97 11.63
C ARG A 30 -4.74 4.32 11.61
N ALA A 31 -5.09 4.84 12.78
CA ALA A 31 -5.73 6.14 12.92
C ALA A 31 -4.78 7.29 12.51
N GLU A 32 -3.49 7.15 12.80
CA GLU A 32 -2.43 8.12 12.50
C GLU A 32 -2.32 8.45 11.00
N GLU A 33 -2.68 7.52 10.11
CA GLU A 33 -2.48 7.66 8.68
C GLU A 33 -3.38 8.71 8.01
N SER A 34 -4.55 9.05 8.60
CA SER A 34 -5.41 10.14 8.13
C SER A 34 -6.61 10.40 9.06
N ALA A 35 -7.17 11.61 9.01
CA ALA A 35 -8.43 11.94 9.71
C ALA A 35 -9.60 11.01 9.33
N ALA A 36 -9.65 10.54 8.08
CA ALA A 36 -10.67 9.61 7.62
C ALA A 36 -10.51 8.21 8.24
N ARG A 37 -9.27 7.73 8.40
CA ARG A 37 -8.97 6.46 9.08
C ARG A 37 -9.17 6.56 10.58
N ALA A 38 -8.81 7.69 11.20
CA ALA A 38 -9.06 7.95 12.62
C ALA A 38 -10.55 7.84 12.99
N ARG A 39 -11.46 8.21 12.10
CA ARG A 39 -12.91 8.08 12.34
C ARG A 39 -13.46 6.65 12.23
N LYS A 40 -12.71 5.70 11.67
CA LYS A 40 -13.16 4.31 11.54
C LYS A 40 -13.12 3.62 12.91
N PRO A 41 -14.12 2.78 13.26
CA PRO A 41 -14.05 1.99 14.49
C PRO A 41 -13.00 0.88 14.37
N ALA A 42 -12.44 0.45 15.50
CA ALA A 42 -11.52 -0.69 15.55
C ALA A 42 -12.22 -2.01 15.16
N TRP A 43 -13.50 -2.15 15.49
CA TRP A 43 -14.33 -3.31 15.15
C TRP A 43 -15.71 -2.84 14.73
N GLY A 44 -16.24 -3.37 13.64
CA GLY A 44 -17.58 -2.99 13.18
C GLY A 44 -18.22 -4.02 12.26
N LEU A 45 -19.55 -4.11 12.31
CA LEU A 45 -20.33 -4.90 11.36
C LEU A 45 -20.28 -4.23 9.98
N ASN A 46 -19.89 -4.99 8.95
CA ASN A 46 -19.99 -4.54 7.57
C ASN A 46 -21.40 -4.87 7.05
N GLU A 47 -22.33 -3.93 7.21
CA GLU A 47 -23.73 -4.10 6.81
C GLU A 47 -23.89 -4.44 5.33
N ARG A 48 -23.10 -3.78 4.47
CA ARG A 48 -23.13 -3.99 3.02
C ARG A 48 -22.83 -5.45 2.64
N ASN A 49 -21.93 -6.12 3.37
CA ASN A 49 -21.50 -7.48 3.08
C ASN A 49 -22.18 -8.54 3.95
N SER A 50 -22.80 -8.14 5.06
CA SER A 50 -23.59 -8.99 5.96
C SER A 50 -24.99 -9.25 5.40
N ARG A 51 -25.06 -10.09 4.37
CA ARG A 51 -26.31 -10.42 3.64
C ARG A 51 -26.28 -11.84 3.11
N ALA A 52 -27.46 -12.39 2.80
CA ALA A 52 -27.63 -13.75 2.26
C ALA A 52 -26.89 -14.81 3.09
N GLY A 53 -27.22 -14.86 4.38
CA GLY A 53 -26.66 -15.82 5.34
C GLY A 53 -25.21 -15.56 5.76
N ARG A 54 -24.63 -14.41 5.40
CA ARG A 54 -23.27 -14.01 5.84
C ARG A 54 -23.33 -12.98 6.94
N THR A 55 -22.37 -13.08 7.85
CA THR A 55 -22.07 -12.05 8.86
C THR A 55 -20.62 -11.64 8.68
N TRP A 56 -20.38 -10.37 8.40
CA TRP A 56 -19.06 -9.84 8.07
C TRP A 56 -18.69 -8.74 9.05
N PHE A 57 -17.53 -8.87 9.68
CA PHE A 57 -16.94 -7.84 10.52
C PHE A 57 -15.68 -7.26 9.87
N ASP A 58 -15.53 -5.95 9.92
CA ASP A 58 -14.27 -5.28 9.62
C ASP A 58 -13.52 -5.06 10.94
N TRP A 59 -12.25 -5.43 10.97
CA TRP A 59 -11.40 -5.34 12.15
C TRP A 59 -10.10 -4.61 11.81
N LEU A 60 -9.78 -3.57 12.57
CA LEU A 60 -8.58 -2.75 12.46
C LEU A 60 -7.69 -2.97 13.70
N PRO A 61 -6.95 -4.09 13.78
CA PRO A 61 -6.16 -4.43 14.96
C PRO A 61 -5.07 -3.41 15.29
N LEU A 62 -4.58 -2.68 14.29
CA LEU A 62 -3.50 -1.71 14.44
C LEU A 62 -4.02 -0.28 14.58
N ARG A 63 -5.34 -0.07 14.74
CA ARG A 63 -5.97 1.26 14.68
C ARG A 63 -5.27 2.27 15.57
N ASP A 64 -5.01 1.88 16.81
CA ASP A 64 -4.55 2.79 17.86
C ASP A 64 -3.03 2.84 17.97
N LEU A 65 -2.30 2.10 17.12
CA LEU A 65 -0.85 2.09 17.08
C LEU A 65 -0.32 3.19 16.16
N THR A 66 0.69 3.90 16.64
CA THR A 66 1.60 4.72 15.85
C THR A 66 2.46 3.86 14.93
N GLU A 67 3.15 4.48 13.97
CA GLU A 67 4.03 3.76 13.07
C GLU A 67 5.18 3.08 13.83
N HIS A 68 5.75 3.79 14.80
CA HIS A 68 6.82 3.29 15.65
C HIS A 68 6.39 2.05 16.43
N GLU A 69 5.21 2.09 17.06
CA GLU A 69 4.67 0.95 17.81
C GLU A 69 4.43 -0.26 16.91
N VAL A 70 4.08 -0.08 15.63
CA VAL A 70 3.98 -1.21 14.69
C VAL A 70 5.35 -1.85 14.43
N PHE A 71 6.41 -1.06 14.28
CA PHE A 71 7.76 -1.60 14.15
C PHE A 71 8.24 -2.27 15.44
N ASP A 72 7.84 -1.76 16.60
CA ASP A 72 8.08 -2.41 17.90
C ASP A 72 7.41 -3.78 17.96
N VAL A 73 6.12 -3.87 17.59
CA VAL A 73 5.37 -5.14 17.55
C VAL A 73 6.04 -6.16 16.62
N ILE A 74 6.53 -5.73 15.45
CA ILE A 74 7.25 -6.61 14.51
C ILE A 74 8.53 -7.15 15.16
N ARG A 75 9.33 -6.27 15.77
CA ARG A 75 10.58 -6.64 16.45
C ARG A 75 10.32 -7.58 17.62
N ASP A 76 9.34 -7.28 18.47
CA ASP A 76 9.03 -8.04 19.67
C ASP A 76 8.47 -9.44 19.32
N ALA A 77 7.87 -9.59 18.13
CA ALA A 77 7.51 -10.88 17.54
C ALA A 77 8.69 -11.64 16.91
N GLY A 78 9.92 -11.11 16.99
CA GLY A 78 11.12 -11.70 16.39
C GLY A 78 11.13 -11.62 14.86
N GLN A 79 10.32 -10.74 14.26
CA GLN A 79 10.21 -10.58 12.82
C GLN A 79 11.05 -9.40 12.32
N VAL A 80 11.33 -9.40 11.02
CA VAL A 80 12.09 -8.34 10.36
C VAL A 80 11.17 -7.60 9.38
N PRO A 81 11.08 -6.27 9.44
CA PRO A 81 10.32 -5.51 8.45
C PRO A 81 10.86 -5.68 7.04
N HIS A 82 10.05 -5.33 6.04
CA HIS A 82 10.49 -5.41 4.66
C HIS A 82 11.76 -4.55 4.41
N PRO A 83 12.79 -5.04 3.68
CA PRO A 83 14.06 -4.34 3.51
C PRO A 83 13.97 -2.91 2.98
N ALA A 84 12.94 -2.61 2.17
CA ALA A 84 12.69 -1.26 1.64
C ALA A 84 12.66 -0.18 2.74
N TYR A 85 12.12 -0.49 3.93
CA TYR A 85 12.11 0.46 5.05
C TYR A 85 13.53 0.79 5.53
N GLY A 86 14.42 -0.21 5.58
CA GLY A 86 15.83 -0.01 5.91
C GLY A 86 16.62 0.75 4.84
N LEU A 87 16.11 0.82 3.61
CA LEU A 87 16.66 1.63 2.52
C LEU A 87 16.15 3.08 2.53
N GLY A 88 15.37 3.48 3.54
CA GLY A 88 14.85 4.83 3.69
C GLY A 88 13.52 5.09 2.99
N MET A 89 12.81 4.05 2.56
CA MET A 89 11.43 4.19 2.05
C MET A 89 10.45 4.30 3.23
N SER A 90 9.56 5.28 3.20
CA SER A 90 8.48 5.43 4.20
C SER A 90 7.31 4.47 3.97
N ARG A 91 7.22 3.87 2.78
CA ARG A 91 6.12 2.97 2.40
C ARG A 91 6.54 1.94 1.38
N LEU A 92 5.90 0.77 1.42
CA LEU A 92 6.06 -0.28 0.42
C LEU A 92 4.91 -0.26 -0.58
N SER A 93 5.21 -0.03 -1.86
CA SER A 93 4.24 0.05 -2.97
C SER A 93 4.96 -0.11 -4.31
N CYS A 94 4.31 0.22 -5.43
CA CYS A 94 4.98 0.36 -6.73
C CYS A 94 6.20 1.28 -6.61
N VAL A 95 7.28 0.95 -7.33
CA VAL A 95 8.58 1.65 -7.24
C VAL A 95 8.45 3.16 -7.44
N PHE A 96 7.74 3.60 -8.50
CA PHE A 96 7.40 5.01 -8.74
C PHE A 96 5.90 5.23 -8.53
N CYS A 97 5.40 4.93 -7.33
CA CYS A 97 3.99 5.11 -6.99
C CYS A 97 3.60 6.58 -7.07
N ILE A 98 2.47 6.86 -7.74
CA ILE A 98 1.90 8.20 -7.89
C ILE A 98 1.49 8.86 -6.56
N MET A 99 1.40 8.07 -5.48
CA MET A 99 1.07 8.52 -4.12
C MET A 99 2.30 8.57 -3.21
N ALA A 100 3.51 8.32 -3.73
CA ALA A 100 4.73 8.33 -2.93
C ALA A 100 5.18 9.77 -2.62
N SER A 101 5.92 9.94 -1.53
CA SER A 101 6.53 11.22 -1.22
C SER A 101 7.67 11.54 -2.20
N ARG A 102 8.10 12.81 -2.26
CA ARG A 102 9.28 13.20 -3.04
C ARG A 102 10.53 12.43 -2.60
N ALA A 103 10.70 12.24 -1.30
CA ALA A 103 11.81 11.51 -0.72
C ALA A 103 11.80 10.03 -1.16
N ASP A 104 10.65 9.36 -1.10
CA ASP A 104 10.52 7.97 -1.56
C ASP A 104 10.84 7.85 -3.06
N LEU A 105 10.34 8.78 -3.89
CA LEU A 105 10.60 8.77 -5.33
C LEU A 105 12.08 9.01 -5.66
N ALA A 106 12.75 9.90 -4.91
CA ALA A 106 14.19 10.14 -5.06
C ALA A 106 15.01 8.92 -4.61
N THR A 107 14.63 8.28 -3.50
CA THR A 107 15.23 7.02 -3.03
C THR A 107 15.04 5.91 -4.08
N ALA A 108 13.82 5.73 -4.59
CA ALA A 108 13.52 4.78 -5.65
C ALA A 108 14.33 5.05 -6.93
N ALA A 109 14.50 6.32 -7.33
CA ALA A 109 15.29 6.70 -8.50
C ALA A 109 16.77 6.29 -8.37
N ARG A 110 17.34 6.39 -7.16
CA ARG A 110 18.71 5.97 -6.86
C ARG A 110 18.85 4.45 -6.80
N LEU A 111 17.87 3.76 -6.22
CA LEU A 111 17.89 2.30 -6.06
C LEU A 111 17.54 1.54 -7.34
N GLN A 112 16.76 2.16 -8.24
CA GLN A 112 16.26 1.55 -9.48
C GLN A 112 16.48 2.49 -10.68
N PRO A 113 17.73 2.81 -11.03
CA PRO A 113 18.06 3.83 -12.03
C PRO A 113 17.62 3.44 -13.45
N GLU A 114 17.59 2.15 -13.78
CA GLU A 114 17.11 1.67 -15.09
C GLU A 114 15.61 1.89 -15.26
N LEU A 115 14.82 1.42 -14.27
CA LEU A 115 13.37 1.63 -14.26
C LEU A 115 13.03 3.12 -14.22
N TYR A 116 13.79 3.92 -13.49
CA TYR A 116 13.63 5.36 -13.45
C TYR A 116 13.73 5.98 -14.85
N ARG A 117 14.75 5.58 -15.63
CA ARG A 117 14.92 6.04 -17.01
C ARG A 117 13.75 5.66 -17.90
N GLU A 118 13.24 4.45 -17.77
CA GLU A 118 12.07 3.98 -18.52
C GLU A 118 10.84 4.83 -18.22
N TYR A 119 10.59 5.14 -16.94
CA TYR A 119 9.49 6.01 -16.53
C TYR A 119 9.64 7.42 -17.08
N CYS A 120 10.83 8.03 -16.98
CA CYS A 120 11.07 9.36 -17.54
C CYS A 120 10.93 9.38 -19.08
N ALA A 121 11.37 8.31 -19.76
CA ALA A 121 11.20 8.18 -21.21
C ALA A 121 9.72 7.98 -21.60
N LEU A 122 8.98 7.22 -20.79
CA LEU A 122 7.53 7.04 -20.97
C LEU A 122 6.80 8.39 -20.88
N GLU A 123 7.04 9.19 -19.83
CA GLU A 123 6.39 10.50 -19.67
C GLU A 123 6.60 11.42 -20.89
N ARG A 124 7.85 11.46 -21.40
CA ARG A 124 8.17 12.23 -22.62
C ARG A 124 7.44 11.69 -23.86
N ARG A 125 7.44 10.37 -24.04
CA ARG A 125 6.83 9.71 -25.20
C ARG A 125 5.32 9.92 -25.26
N ILE A 126 4.64 9.88 -24.12
CA ILE A 126 3.17 10.04 -24.06
C ILE A 126 2.73 11.50 -23.89
N GLY A 127 3.67 12.43 -23.67
CA GLY A 127 3.37 13.84 -23.42
C GLY A 127 2.56 14.07 -22.14
N HIS A 128 2.65 13.16 -21.16
CA HIS A 128 1.86 13.20 -19.94
C HIS A 128 2.68 12.66 -18.76
N THR A 129 2.48 13.25 -17.58
CA THR A 129 3.15 12.84 -16.34
C THR A 129 2.33 11.80 -15.61
N LEU A 130 2.99 10.85 -14.96
CA LEU A 130 2.30 9.88 -14.10
C LEU A 130 1.96 10.48 -12.72
N SER A 131 2.61 11.58 -12.34
CA SER A 131 2.33 12.29 -11.09
C SER A 131 0.95 12.96 -11.11
N PRO A 132 0.16 12.89 -10.01
CA PRO A 132 -1.08 13.63 -9.87
C PRO A 132 -0.89 15.15 -9.90
N SER A 133 0.31 15.65 -9.59
CA SER A 133 0.63 17.08 -9.57
C SER A 133 0.90 17.65 -10.97
N GLY A 134 0.94 16.82 -12.02
CA GLY A 134 1.31 17.28 -13.36
C GLY A 134 2.81 17.57 -13.54
N VAL A 135 3.63 17.28 -12.53
CA VAL A 135 5.08 17.57 -12.54
C VAL A 135 5.84 16.34 -13.03
N PRO A 136 6.78 16.47 -13.98
CA PRO A 136 7.58 15.35 -14.47
C PRO A 136 8.43 14.71 -13.37
N LEU A 137 8.63 13.41 -13.45
CA LEU A 137 9.36 12.64 -12.45
C LEU A 137 10.80 13.17 -12.18
N PRO A 138 11.59 13.61 -13.20
CA PRO A 138 12.88 14.28 -12.97
C PRO A 138 12.81 15.52 -12.09
N GLU A 139 11.77 16.33 -12.25
CA GLU A 139 11.61 17.56 -11.47
C GLU A 139 11.12 17.26 -10.04
N ILE A 140 10.27 16.24 -9.86
CA ILE A 140 9.83 15.81 -8.52
C ILE A 140 11.00 15.31 -7.68
N THR A 141 11.84 14.47 -8.30
CA THR A 141 12.92 13.75 -7.61
C THR A 141 14.21 14.55 -7.52
N GLY A 142 14.43 15.53 -8.40
CA GLY A 142 15.70 16.23 -8.54
C GLY A 142 16.84 15.34 -9.06
N VAL A 143 16.53 14.13 -9.55
CA VAL A 143 17.51 13.18 -10.08
C VAL A 143 17.54 13.30 -11.61
N PRO A 144 18.70 13.53 -12.25
CA PRO A 144 18.75 13.57 -13.71
C PRO A 144 18.44 12.20 -14.31
N ALA A 145 17.58 12.16 -15.34
CA ALA A 145 17.28 10.94 -16.09
C ALA A 145 18.51 10.33 -16.82
N SER A 146 19.66 11.02 -16.83
CA SER A 146 20.91 10.53 -17.40
C SER A 146 21.83 9.84 -16.38
N HIS A 147 21.55 9.90 -15.08
CA HIS A 147 22.44 9.34 -14.06
C HIS A 147 22.26 7.81 -13.90
N GLY A 148 23.38 7.09 -13.96
CA GLY A 148 23.51 5.68 -13.58
C GLY A 148 23.72 4.70 -14.74
N LYS A 149 24.87 4.75 -15.41
CA LYS A 149 25.42 3.47 -15.93
C LYS A 149 25.71 2.62 -14.69
N SER A 150 25.13 1.42 -14.65
CA SER A 150 25.39 0.43 -13.62
C SER A 150 26.91 0.29 -13.46
N ARG A 151 27.44 0.59 -12.26
CA ARG A 151 28.77 0.13 -11.89
C ARG A 151 28.61 -1.35 -11.61
N THR A 152 29.21 -2.15 -12.48
CA THR A 152 29.44 -3.59 -12.32
C THR A 152 30.20 -3.89 -11.03
#